data_AF-A0A8H4PD07-F1
#
_entry.id   AF-A0A8H4PD07-F1
#
_cell.length_a   1.000
_cell.length_b   1.000
_cell.length_c   1.000
_cell.angle_alpha   90.00
_cell.angle_beta   90.00
_cell.angle_gamma   90.00
#
_symmetry.space_group_name_H-M   'P 1'
#
loop_
_entity.id
_entity.type
_entity.pdbx_description
1 polymer ?
#
loop_
_entity_poly.entity_id
_entity_poly.type
_entity_poly.pdbx_seq_one_letter_code
_entity_poly.pdbx_strand_id
1 'polypeptide(L)'
;MPQDGNVLDAIPQSQVEAADVGPDSPEEYQEAEPDLEDEAAVPDLLAKDTELDALRSILSGEPAADSGAESGLSTSFQAQAQHELQLPNIRHTPINEFNRSHALLSLAFPCLFPDGRADFVEPRLRSIDYKDYVEHAMRWHDGRFARHPTFRFVAFNTLMRSQARSRSRFFVKQYDGRQQPLTREQLIQALEHSEDPEAQALINSITRHAVSIR
;
A
#
# COMPACT_ATOMS: atom_id res chain seq x y z
N MET A 1 9.25 -30.14 7.07
CA MET A 1 8.29 -29.52 8.02
C MET A 1 8.68 -29.97 9.43
N PRO A 2 8.88 -29.06 10.39
CA PRO A 2 9.05 -29.43 11.80
C PRO A 2 7.79 -30.17 12.26
N GLN A 3 7.96 -31.31 12.95
CA GLN A 3 6.85 -32.23 13.22
C GLN A 3 5.80 -31.69 14.20
N ASP A 4 6.09 -30.59 14.92
CA ASP A 4 5.18 -30.05 15.95
C ASP A 4 4.79 -28.57 15.78
N GLY A 5 5.04 -27.96 14.61
CA GLY A 5 4.45 -26.65 14.25
C GLY A 5 4.79 -25.45 15.14
N ASN A 6 5.67 -25.59 16.13
CA ASN A 6 6.10 -24.51 17.00
C ASN A 6 7.50 -24.04 16.60
N VAL A 7 7.62 -22.75 16.27
CA VAL A 7 8.88 -22.09 15.84
C VAL A 7 9.36 -21.08 16.88
N LEU A 8 8.67 -20.98 18.03
CA LEU A 8 8.96 -19.99 19.06
C LEU A 8 10.27 -20.28 19.81
N ASP A 9 10.70 -21.53 19.90
CA ASP A 9 11.91 -21.92 20.63
C ASP A 9 13.21 -21.71 19.82
N ALA A 10 13.11 -21.38 18.53
CA ALA A 10 14.26 -21.14 17.65
C ALA A 10 14.65 -19.65 17.56
N ILE A 11 13.96 -18.75 18.26
CA ILE A 11 14.29 -17.33 18.28
C ILE A 11 15.29 -17.09 19.43
N PRO A 12 16.54 -16.67 19.14
CA PRO A 12 17.47 -16.28 20.20
C PRO A 12 16.90 -15.06 20.94
N GLN A 13 16.43 -15.26 22.16
CA GLN A 13 15.97 -14.18 23.03
C GLN A 13 17.17 -13.56 23.75
N SER A 14 17.50 -12.32 23.42
CA SER A 14 18.41 -11.52 24.24
C SER A 14 17.63 -10.95 25.42
N GLN A 15 17.98 -11.35 26.64
CA GLN A 15 17.43 -10.76 27.86
C GLN A 15 18.07 -9.39 28.07
N VAL A 16 17.25 -8.34 28.06
CA VAL A 16 17.66 -7.00 28.47
C VAL A 16 17.21 -6.83 29.93
N GLU A 17 18.17 -6.66 30.82
CA GLU A 17 17.91 -6.34 32.23
C GLU A 17 17.23 -4.97 32.32
N ALA A 18 16.07 -4.91 32.97
CA ALA A 18 15.37 -3.66 33.21
C ALA A 18 16.18 -2.84 34.23
N ALA A 19 16.60 -1.63 33.85
CA ALA A 19 17.18 -0.69 34.80
C ALA A 19 16.10 -0.28 35.82
N ASP A 20 16.37 -0.56 37.09
CA ASP A 20 15.55 -0.15 38.23
C ASP A 20 15.72 1.34 38.49
N VAL A 21 14.73 2.15 38.12
CA VAL A 21 14.69 3.58 38.44
C VAL A 21 13.68 3.75 39.58
N GLY A 22 14.16 3.56 40.80
CA GLY A 22 13.40 3.87 42.01
C GLY A 22 13.19 5.38 42.16
N PRO A 23 12.07 5.84 42.75
CA PRO A 23 11.85 7.25 42.99
C PRO A 23 12.57 7.70 44.28
N ASP A 24 13.00 8.97 44.26
CA ASP A 24 13.48 9.80 45.37
C ASP A 24 14.97 9.71 45.78
N SER A 25 15.77 10.63 45.23
CA SER A 25 16.72 11.45 46.01
C SER A 25 17.12 12.75 45.28
N PRO A 26 17.46 13.82 46.01
CA PRO A 26 17.27 15.21 45.59
C PRO A 26 18.47 15.83 44.85
N GLU A 27 18.14 16.89 44.11
CA GLU A 27 18.95 17.73 43.23
C GLU A 27 20.38 18.05 43.73
N GLU A 28 21.39 17.54 43.01
CA GLU A 28 22.73 18.13 42.94
C GLU A 28 23.03 18.51 41.48
N TYR A 29 23.24 19.80 41.23
CA TYR A 29 23.63 20.33 39.93
C TYR A 29 25.08 19.94 39.62
N GLN A 30 25.27 18.83 38.92
CA GLN A 30 26.52 18.48 38.26
C GLN A 30 26.53 19.05 36.83
N GLU A 31 27.55 19.84 36.52
CA GLU A 31 27.83 20.36 35.18
C GLU A 31 27.84 19.20 34.17
N ALA A 32 27.02 19.31 33.12
CA ALA A 32 26.88 18.31 32.08
C ALA A 32 28.19 18.19 31.27
N GLU A 33 28.80 17.00 31.33
CA GLU A 33 29.81 16.55 30.36
C GLU A 33 29.24 16.63 28.93
N PRO A 34 30.05 16.94 27.91
CA PRO A 34 29.57 17.06 26.53
C PRO A 34 29.04 15.73 26.01
N ASP A 35 27.86 15.76 25.37
CA ASP A 35 27.21 14.62 24.70
C ASP A 35 28.21 13.89 23.79
N LEU A 36 28.52 12.64 24.13
CA LEU A 36 29.12 11.71 23.19
C LEU A 36 28.02 11.30 22.22
N GLU A 37 28.22 11.60 20.93
CA GLU A 37 27.33 11.16 19.87
C GLU A 37 27.25 9.62 19.90
N ASP A 38 26.07 9.07 20.21
CA ASP A 38 25.78 7.64 20.10
C ASP A 38 25.82 7.24 18.62
N GLU A 39 27.01 6.88 18.13
CA GLU A 39 27.16 6.21 16.83
C GLU A 39 26.47 4.85 16.94
N ALA A 40 25.26 4.75 16.37
CA ALA A 40 24.61 3.47 16.18
C ALA A 40 25.53 2.55 15.37
N ALA A 41 26.06 1.51 16.02
CA ALA A 41 26.84 0.46 15.39
C ALA A 41 25.94 -0.40 14.51
N VAL A 42 25.48 0.15 13.38
CA VAL A 42 24.78 -0.60 12.35
C VAL A 42 25.85 -1.41 11.61
N PRO A 43 25.88 -2.75 11.74
CA PRO A 43 26.84 -3.55 11.00
C PRO A 43 26.55 -3.41 9.51
N ASP A 44 27.59 -3.30 8.70
CA ASP A 44 27.47 -3.31 7.25
C ASP A 44 26.95 -4.69 6.80
N LEU A 45 25.66 -4.75 6.45
CA LEU A 45 24.95 -5.95 5.99
C LEU A 45 25.07 -6.15 4.48
N LEU A 46 25.91 -5.38 3.79
CA LEU A 46 26.16 -5.61 2.37
C LEU A 46 26.90 -6.95 2.22
N ALA A 47 26.21 -7.92 1.61
CA ALA A 47 26.80 -9.20 1.26
C ALA A 47 28.07 -8.95 0.44
N LYS A 48 29.19 -9.51 0.90
CA LYS A 48 30.46 -9.38 0.17
C LYS A 48 30.31 -10.08 -1.18
N ASP A 49 30.96 -9.57 -2.22
CA ASP A 49 30.86 -10.14 -3.58
C ASP A 49 31.17 -11.65 -3.62
N THR A 50 32.06 -12.10 -2.73
CA THR A 50 32.39 -13.52 -2.52
C THR A 50 31.22 -14.37 -2.05
N GLU A 51 30.35 -13.83 -1.19
CA GLU A 51 29.15 -14.53 -0.70
C GLU A 51 28.07 -14.59 -1.79
N LEU A 52 27.94 -13.52 -2.57
CA LEU A 52 27.03 -13.48 -3.72
C LEU A 52 27.46 -14.46 -4.82
N ASP A 53 28.76 -14.57 -5.08
CA ASP A 53 29.29 -15.51 -6.07
C ASP A 53 29.19 -16.97 -5.60
N ALA A 54 29.36 -17.24 -4.30
CA ALA A 54 29.10 -18.56 -3.73
C ALA A 54 27.62 -18.96 -3.88
N LEU A 55 26.68 -18.03 -3.61
CA LEU A 55 25.25 -18.26 -3.81
C LEU A 55 24.90 -18.50 -5.28
N ARG A 56 25.52 -17.76 -6.21
CA ARG A 56 25.35 -17.97 -7.66
C ARG A 56 25.84 -19.34 -8.09
N SER A 57 26.98 -19.80 -7.57
CA SER A 57 27.54 -21.13 -7.87
C SER A 57 26.65 -22.27 -7.36
N ILE A 58 26.00 -22.09 -6.20
CA ILE A 58 25.01 -23.04 -5.66
C ILE A 58 23.75 -23.09 -6.53
N LEU A 59 23.26 -21.93 -7.01
CA LEU A 59 22.10 -21.83 -7.90
C LEU A 59 22.37 -22.40 -9.30
N SER A 60 23.59 -22.27 -9.81
CA SER A 60 24.01 -22.81 -11.11
C SER A 60 24.37 -24.30 -11.06
N GLY A 61 24.51 -24.89 -9.87
CA GLY A 61 24.78 -26.31 -9.67
C GLY A 61 26.22 -26.73 -10.00
N GLU A 62 27.19 -25.81 -9.93
CA GLU A 62 28.60 -26.14 -10.14
C GLU A 62 29.22 -26.80 -8.90
N PRO A 63 30.00 -27.89 -9.04
CA PRO A 63 30.65 -28.52 -7.89
C PRO A 63 31.80 -27.64 -7.39
N ALA A 64 31.67 -27.11 -6.17
CA ALA A 64 32.73 -26.38 -5.49
C ALA A 64 33.98 -27.28 -5.36
N ALA A 65 35.09 -26.83 -5.94
CA ALA A 65 36.37 -27.48 -5.79
C ALA A 65 36.85 -27.40 -4.34
N ASP A 66 37.19 -28.58 -3.82
CA ASP A 66 37.82 -28.92 -2.55
C ASP A 66 38.65 -27.80 -1.90
N SER A 67 38.14 -27.25 -0.79
CA SER A 67 38.99 -26.77 0.30
C SER A 67 38.32 -27.10 1.63
N GLY A 68 38.96 -27.99 2.37
CA GLY A 68 38.49 -28.51 3.65
C GLY A 68 38.25 -27.41 4.67
N ALA A 69 36.97 -27.18 4.97
CA ALA A 69 36.52 -26.63 6.23
C ALA A 69 35.16 -27.27 6.55
N GLU A 70 35.16 -28.04 7.64
CA GLU A 70 34.04 -28.81 8.12
C GLU A 70 32.92 -27.87 8.59
N SER A 71 31.85 -27.76 7.80
CA SER A 71 30.56 -27.31 8.30
C SER A 71 29.48 -28.03 7.50
N GLY A 72 29.12 -29.20 8.01
CA GLY A 72 28.04 -30.01 7.46
C GLY A 72 26.69 -29.34 7.71
N LEU A 73 26.31 -28.39 6.85
CA LEU A 73 24.90 -28.11 6.62
C LEU A 73 24.40 -29.20 5.68
N SER A 74 23.67 -30.17 6.23
CA SER A 74 23.00 -31.23 5.47
C SER A 74 22.09 -30.63 4.40
N THR A 75 22.60 -30.45 3.18
CA THR A 75 21.82 -30.25 1.95
C THR A 75 21.22 -31.57 1.51
N SER A 76 20.42 -32.17 2.39
CA SER A 76 19.43 -33.18 2.01
C SER A 76 18.07 -32.52 1.75
N PHE A 77 18.09 -31.34 1.14
CA PHE A 77 16.97 -30.96 0.28
C PHE A 77 17.14 -31.81 -0.98
N GLN A 78 16.59 -33.03 -0.91
CA GLN A 78 16.27 -33.81 -2.10
C GLN A 78 15.75 -32.82 -3.15
N ALA A 79 16.22 -32.96 -4.38
CA ALA A 79 15.79 -32.21 -5.55
C ALA A 79 14.29 -32.40 -5.80
N GLN A 80 13.45 -31.88 -4.91
CA GLN A 80 12.09 -31.50 -5.18
C GLN A 80 12.28 -30.41 -6.21
N ALA A 81 12.03 -30.76 -7.48
CA ALA A 81 11.94 -29.83 -8.59
C ALA A 81 11.38 -28.52 -8.03
N GLN A 82 12.22 -27.48 -8.00
CA GLN A 82 11.82 -26.19 -7.48
C GLN A 82 10.53 -25.86 -8.23
N HIS A 83 9.41 -25.87 -7.52
CA HIS A 83 8.15 -25.42 -8.10
C HIS A 83 8.34 -23.93 -8.28
N GLU A 84 8.87 -23.56 -9.43
CA GLU A 84 9.08 -22.19 -9.84
C GLU A 84 7.69 -21.57 -9.93
N LEU A 85 7.29 -20.87 -8.87
CA LEU A 85 6.03 -20.15 -8.83
C LEU A 85 6.13 -19.04 -9.87
N GLN A 86 5.55 -19.28 -11.03
CA GLN A 86 5.50 -18.26 -12.06
C GLN A 86 4.70 -17.07 -11.53
N LEU A 87 5.32 -15.89 -11.60
CA LEU A 87 4.64 -14.64 -11.27
C LEU A 87 3.37 -14.53 -12.12
N PRO A 88 2.22 -14.20 -11.50
CA PRO A 88 1.00 -14.01 -12.25
C PRO A 88 1.17 -12.89 -13.28
N ASN A 89 0.56 -13.04 -14.44
CA ASN A 89 0.64 -12.05 -15.50
C ASN A 89 0.05 -10.71 -15.02
N ILE A 90 0.87 -9.66 -15.00
CA ILE A 90 0.46 -8.33 -14.57
C ILE A 90 -0.21 -7.61 -15.75
N ARG A 91 -1.46 -7.22 -15.56
CA ARG A 91 -2.17 -6.43 -16.56
C ARG A 91 -1.65 -4.99 -16.57
N HIS A 92 -1.14 -4.52 -17.72
CA HIS A 92 -0.68 -3.13 -17.89
C HIS A 92 -1.81 -2.13 -18.16
N THR A 93 -3.00 -2.59 -18.55
CA THR A 93 -4.16 -1.72 -18.79
C THR A 93 -4.79 -1.30 -17.46
N PRO A 94 -4.88 0.01 -17.15
CA PRO A 94 -5.51 0.50 -15.93
C PRO A 94 -6.94 -0.01 -15.78
N ILE A 95 -7.38 -0.33 -14.56
CA ILE A 95 -8.77 -0.71 -14.29
C ILE A 95 -9.58 0.55 -14.01
N ASN A 96 -10.74 0.67 -14.66
CA ASN A 96 -11.66 1.77 -14.44
C ASN A 96 -12.54 1.47 -13.21
N GLU A 97 -12.35 2.23 -12.13
CA GLU A 97 -13.08 2.05 -10.86
C GLU A 97 -14.58 2.34 -10.92
N PHE A 98 -15.04 3.02 -11.97
CA PHE A 98 -16.44 3.42 -12.11
C PHE A 98 -17.23 2.55 -13.08
N ASN A 99 -16.53 1.72 -13.86
CA ASN A 99 -17.18 0.72 -14.69
C ASN A 99 -17.41 -0.49 -13.79
N ARG A 100 -18.68 -0.83 -13.50
CA ARG A 100 -19.08 -1.97 -12.65
C ARG A 100 -18.75 -3.34 -13.28
N SER A 101 -17.70 -3.42 -14.08
CA SER A 101 -17.25 -4.61 -14.81
C SER A 101 -16.34 -5.51 -13.99
N HIS A 102 -15.66 -4.98 -12.97
CA HIS A 102 -14.74 -5.74 -12.12
C HIS A 102 -15.09 -5.56 -10.65
N ALA A 103 -15.05 -6.65 -9.87
CA ALA A 103 -15.25 -6.65 -8.42
C ALA A 103 -13.98 -6.17 -7.70
N LEU A 104 -13.68 -4.87 -7.84
CA LEU A 104 -12.43 -4.28 -7.36
C LEU A 104 -12.21 -4.44 -5.87
N LEU A 105 -13.27 -4.37 -5.05
CA LEU A 105 -13.13 -4.50 -3.60
C LEU A 105 -12.84 -5.95 -3.23
N SER A 106 -13.50 -6.90 -3.88
CA SER A 106 -13.19 -8.32 -3.70
C SER A 106 -11.79 -8.69 -4.15
N LEU A 107 -11.31 -8.13 -5.27
CA LEU A 107 -9.95 -8.37 -5.77
C LEU A 107 -8.87 -7.75 -4.87
N ALA A 108 -9.10 -6.55 -4.35
CA ALA A 108 -8.13 -5.85 -3.51
C ALA A 108 -8.12 -6.35 -2.05
N PHE A 109 -9.24 -6.85 -1.55
CA PHE A 109 -9.41 -7.27 -0.15
C PHE A 109 -9.93 -8.70 -0.05
N PRO A 110 -9.18 -9.71 -0.53
CA PRO A 110 -9.61 -11.11 -0.49
C PRO A 110 -9.90 -11.59 0.95
N CYS A 111 -9.22 -11.02 1.96
CA CYS A 111 -9.49 -11.32 3.37
C CYS A 111 -10.85 -10.81 3.88
N LEU A 112 -11.42 -9.78 3.25
CA LEU A 112 -12.76 -9.26 3.57
C LEU A 112 -13.85 -9.91 2.73
N PHE A 113 -13.48 -10.42 1.56
CA PHE A 113 -14.36 -11.07 0.59
C PHE A 113 -13.84 -12.46 0.20
N PRO A 114 -13.84 -13.44 1.12
CA PRO A 114 -13.24 -14.76 0.89
C PRO A 114 -13.86 -15.49 -0.30
N ASP A 115 -15.18 -15.34 -0.49
CA ASP A 115 -15.91 -15.95 -1.60
C ASP A 115 -15.97 -15.05 -2.85
N GLY A 116 -15.36 -13.86 -2.81
CA GLY A 116 -15.47 -12.84 -3.86
C GLY A 116 -16.90 -12.29 -4.07
N ARG A 117 -17.80 -12.52 -3.10
CA ARG A 117 -19.20 -12.09 -3.10
C ARG A 117 -19.38 -10.82 -2.29
N ALA A 118 -20.57 -10.23 -2.39
CA ALA A 118 -21.00 -9.01 -1.72
C ALA A 118 -20.27 -7.73 -2.15
N ASP A 119 -19.54 -7.73 -3.27
CA ASP A 119 -19.01 -6.50 -3.86
C ASP A 119 -20.16 -5.54 -4.25
N PHE A 120 -19.83 -4.27 -4.41
CA PHE A 120 -20.74 -3.25 -4.93
C PHE A 120 -21.21 -3.56 -6.36
N VAL A 121 -20.36 -4.16 -7.18
CA VAL A 121 -20.70 -4.48 -8.59
C VAL A 121 -21.62 -5.69 -8.72
N GLU A 122 -21.80 -6.47 -7.66
CA GLU A 122 -22.61 -7.68 -7.70
C GLU A 122 -24.08 -7.35 -8.01
N PRO A 123 -24.73 -8.11 -8.93
CA PRO A 123 -26.14 -7.94 -9.23
C PRO A 123 -27.01 -8.12 -8.00
N ARG A 124 -27.94 -7.19 -7.76
CA ARG A 124 -28.84 -7.20 -6.60
C ARG A 124 -30.28 -6.96 -7.04
N LEU A 125 -31.23 -7.51 -6.28
CA LEU A 125 -32.66 -7.30 -6.49
C LEU A 125 -33.06 -5.82 -6.37
N ARG A 126 -32.38 -5.07 -5.49
CA ARG A 126 -32.55 -3.63 -5.31
C ARG A 126 -31.22 -2.95 -5.55
N SER A 127 -31.23 -1.91 -6.37
CA SER A 127 -30.06 -1.04 -6.54
C SER A 127 -29.72 -0.37 -5.21
N ILE A 128 -28.44 -0.27 -4.93
CA ILE A 128 -27.91 0.41 -3.75
C ILE A 128 -26.91 1.47 -4.19
N ASP A 129 -26.91 2.61 -3.52
CA ASP A 129 -25.91 3.65 -3.73
C ASP A 129 -24.59 3.27 -3.09
N TYR A 130 -23.48 3.77 -3.64
CA TYR A 130 -22.15 3.42 -3.14
C TYR A 130 -21.95 3.85 -1.68
N LYS A 131 -22.53 5.00 -1.30
CA LYS A 131 -22.50 5.48 0.09
C LYS A 131 -23.17 4.48 1.04
N ASP A 132 -24.39 4.06 0.72
CA ASP A 132 -25.16 3.12 1.54
C ASP A 132 -24.47 1.76 1.62
N TYR A 133 -23.90 1.30 0.51
CA TYR A 133 -23.08 0.09 0.46
C TYR A 133 -21.89 0.16 1.44
N VAL A 134 -21.12 1.25 1.42
CA VAL A 134 -19.99 1.43 2.36
C VAL A 134 -20.51 1.48 3.79
N GLU A 135 -21.60 2.19 4.05
CA GLU A 135 -22.24 2.26 5.37
C GLU A 135 -22.66 0.89 5.92
N HIS A 136 -23.17 0.01 5.06
CA HIS A 136 -23.50 -1.37 5.42
C HIS A 136 -22.24 -2.21 5.67
N ALA A 137 -21.22 -2.09 4.83
CA ALA A 137 -19.95 -2.78 5.02
C ALA A 137 -19.32 -2.39 6.37
N MET A 138 -19.30 -1.10 6.71
CA MET A 138 -18.77 -0.59 7.97
C MET A 138 -19.52 -1.10 9.22
N ARG A 139 -20.80 -1.45 9.09
CA ARG A 139 -21.66 -1.99 10.16
C ARG A 139 -21.82 -3.50 10.10
N TRP A 140 -21.00 -4.18 9.29
CA TRP A 140 -21.03 -5.63 9.19
C TRP A 140 -20.82 -6.28 10.56
N HIS A 141 -21.57 -7.35 10.83
CA HIS A 141 -21.74 -7.94 12.17
C HIS A 141 -20.45 -8.26 12.94
N ASP A 142 -19.39 -8.70 12.25
CA ASP A 142 -18.09 -9.03 12.86
C ASP A 142 -17.12 -7.83 12.92
N GLY A 143 -17.53 -6.68 12.37
CA GLY A 143 -16.74 -5.45 12.33
C GLY A 143 -15.46 -5.52 11.49
N ARG A 144 -15.28 -6.52 10.61
CA ARG A 144 -14.02 -6.73 9.86
C ARG A 144 -13.68 -5.65 8.83
N PHE A 145 -14.68 -4.92 8.33
CA PHE A 145 -14.51 -3.82 7.35
C PHE A 145 -14.19 -2.47 8.02
N ALA A 146 -14.85 -2.17 9.14
CA ALA A 146 -14.20 -1.44 10.23
C ALA A 146 -12.94 -2.23 10.65
N ARG A 147 -12.09 -1.89 11.61
CA ARG A 147 -10.86 -2.67 11.93
C ARG A 147 -9.81 -2.91 10.81
N HIS A 148 -10.14 -3.25 9.56
CA HIS A 148 -9.19 -3.42 8.47
C HIS A 148 -8.39 -2.13 8.27
N PRO A 149 -7.05 -2.19 8.22
CA PRO A 149 -6.20 -1.02 8.27
C PRO A 149 -6.43 -0.07 7.09
N THR A 150 -6.74 -0.60 5.90
CA THR A 150 -6.76 0.19 4.66
C THR A 150 -8.14 0.31 4.01
N PHE A 151 -9.11 -0.52 4.39
CA PHE A 151 -10.39 -0.61 3.68
C PHE A 151 -11.17 0.71 3.75
N ARG A 152 -11.21 1.32 4.93
CA ARG A 152 -11.87 2.61 5.19
C ARG A 152 -11.38 3.70 4.25
N PHE A 153 -10.06 3.78 4.08
CA PHE A 153 -9.44 4.79 3.23
C PHE A 153 -9.74 4.53 1.76
N VAL A 154 -9.67 3.27 1.30
CA VAL A 154 -10.01 2.94 -0.09
C VAL A 154 -11.47 3.23 -0.39
N ALA A 155 -12.40 2.76 0.45
CA ALA A 155 -13.83 3.01 0.29
C ALA A 155 -14.16 4.51 0.30
N PHE A 156 -13.59 5.26 1.24
CA PHE A 156 -13.78 6.71 1.32
C PHE A 156 -13.21 7.44 0.10
N ASN A 157 -12.01 7.09 -0.33
CA ASN A 157 -11.36 7.71 -1.49
C ASN A 157 -12.15 7.44 -2.77
N THR A 158 -12.64 6.21 -2.97
CA THR A 158 -13.50 5.87 -4.11
C THR A 158 -14.81 6.66 -4.06
N LEU A 159 -15.41 6.85 -2.86
CA LEU A 159 -16.60 7.69 -2.69
C LEU A 159 -16.32 9.16 -3.08
N MET A 160 -15.24 9.74 -2.57
CA MET A 160 -14.84 11.12 -2.88
C MET A 160 -14.58 11.32 -4.37
N ARG A 161 -13.87 10.38 -5.01
CA ARG A 161 -13.62 10.43 -6.47
C ARG A 161 -14.91 10.30 -7.29
N SER A 162 -15.86 9.49 -6.84
CA SER A 162 -17.19 9.39 -7.48
C SER A 162 -17.98 10.71 -7.43
N GLN A 163 -17.96 11.38 -6.27
CA GLN A 163 -18.60 12.69 -6.11
C GLN A 163 -17.93 13.76 -6.99
N ALA A 164 -16.59 13.81 -6.97
CA ALA A 164 -15.82 14.72 -7.82
C ALA A 164 -16.15 14.49 -9.30
N ARG A 165 -16.12 13.23 -9.77
CA ARG A 165 -16.46 12.88 -11.16
C ARG A 165 -17.88 13.32 -11.55
N SER A 166 -18.86 13.14 -10.67
CA SER A 166 -20.25 13.51 -10.93
C SER A 166 -20.41 15.02 -11.07
N ARG A 167 -19.77 15.80 -10.21
CA ARG A 167 -19.77 17.28 -10.25
C ARG A 167 -18.99 17.83 -11.46
N SER A 168 -17.83 17.25 -11.78
CA SER A 168 -17.06 17.61 -12.99
C SER A 168 -17.86 17.34 -14.27
N ARG A 169 -18.57 16.21 -14.34
CA ARG A 169 -19.46 15.90 -15.48
C ARG A 169 -20.58 16.94 -15.63
N PHE A 170 -21.14 17.44 -14.53
CA PHE A 170 -22.13 18.51 -14.58
C PHE A 170 -21.53 19.80 -15.14
N PHE A 171 -20.34 20.20 -14.69
CA PHE A 171 -19.64 21.39 -15.18
C PHE A 171 -19.39 21.33 -16.69
N VAL A 172 -18.82 20.22 -17.18
CA VAL A 172 -18.55 20.02 -18.62
C VAL A 172 -19.85 20.14 -19.44
N LYS A 173 -20.92 19.49 -18.99
CA LYS A 173 -22.23 19.56 -19.68
C LYS A 173 -22.84 20.96 -19.68
N GLN A 174 -22.64 21.74 -18.61
CA GLN A 174 -23.12 23.14 -18.55
C GLN A 174 -22.33 24.04 -19.50
N TYR A 175 -21.04 23.78 -19.69
CA TYR A 175 -20.20 24.49 -20.67
C TYR A 175 -20.60 24.14 -22.10
N ASP A 176 -20.80 22.85 -22.43
CA ASP A 176 -21.28 22.41 -23.76
C ASP A 176 -22.62 23.05 -24.16
N GLY A 177 -23.47 23.40 -23.18
CA GLY A 177 -24.78 24.00 -23.42
C GLY A 177 -24.79 25.53 -23.51
N ARG A 178 -23.74 26.22 -23.04
CA ARG A 178 -23.66 27.71 -23.03
C ARG A 178 -22.49 28.27 -23.84
N GLN A 179 -21.48 27.46 -24.15
CA GLN A 179 -20.25 27.81 -24.86
C GLN A 179 -19.78 26.64 -25.75
N GLN A 180 -18.67 26.80 -26.45
CA GLN A 180 -18.01 25.71 -27.19
C GLN A 180 -17.47 24.64 -26.21
N PRO A 181 -17.39 23.37 -26.64
CA PRO A 181 -16.87 22.29 -25.82
C PRO A 181 -15.43 22.58 -25.40
N LEU A 182 -15.18 22.57 -24.09
CA LEU A 182 -13.88 22.88 -23.52
C LEU A 182 -12.93 21.70 -23.72
N THR A 183 -11.87 21.88 -24.52
CA THR A 183 -10.90 20.81 -24.80
C THR A 183 -9.81 20.74 -23.71
N ARG A 184 -9.15 19.57 -23.62
CA ARG A 184 -7.99 19.38 -22.72
C ARG A 184 -6.89 20.42 -22.99
N GLU A 185 -6.64 20.72 -24.26
CA GLU A 185 -5.59 21.65 -24.68
C GLU A 185 -5.91 23.08 -24.23
N GLN A 186 -7.17 23.51 -24.36
CA GLN A 186 -7.61 24.83 -23.87
C GLN A 186 -7.45 24.97 -22.36
N LEU A 187 -7.72 23.91 -21.60
CA LEU A 187 -7.49 23.90 -20.15
C LEU A 187 -6.01 24.00 -19.78
N ILE A 188 -5.13 23.30 -20.51
CA ILE A 188 -3.68 23.36 -20.31
C ILE A 188 -3.18 24.77 -20.63
N GLN A 189 -3.58 25.31 -21.78
CA GLN A 189 -3.21 26.65 -22.20
C GLN A 189 -3.68 27.73 -21.21
N ALA A 190 -4.90 27.61 -20.67
CA ALA A 190 -5.39 28.53 -19.65
C ALA A 190 -4.59 28.43 -18.34
N LEU A 191 -4.08 27.25 -18.00
CA LEU A 191 -3.24 27.06 -16.81
C LEU A 191 -1.84 27.65 -17.02
N GLU A 192 -1.27 27.49 -18.22
CA GLU A 192 0.05 28.00 -18.60
C GLU A 192 0.04 29.53 -18.76
N HIS A 193 -1.05 30.11 -19.24
CA HIS A 193 -1.24 31.55 -19.43
C HIS A 193 -2.24 32.13 -18.42
N SER A 194 -2.03 31.87 -17.13
CA SER A 194 -2.90 32.38 -16.05
C SER A 194 -2.99 33.92 -15.96
N GLU A 195 -2.10 34.65 -16.65
CA GLU A 195 -2.10 36.11 -16.71
C GLU A 195 -3.19 36.67 -17.64
N ASP A 196 -3.71 35.86 -18.57
CA ASP A 196 -4.78 36.28 -19.46
C ASP A 196 -6.11 36.41 -18.71
N PRO A 197 -6.87 37.51 -18.91
CA PRO A 197 -8.13 37.73 -18.19
C PRO A 197 -9.19 36.68 -18.51
N GLU A 198 -9.18 36.12 -19.73
CA GLU A 198 -10.08 35.05 -20.14
C GLU A 198 -9.72 33.71 -19.51
N ALA A 199 -8.42 33.38 -19.46
CA ALA A 199 -7.91 32.19 -18.78
C ALA A 199 -8.22 32.25 -17.27
N GLN A 200 -8.01 33.41 -16.64
CA GLN A 200 -8.31 33.61 -15.23
C GLN A 200 -9.82 33.51 -14.94
N ALA A 201 -10.69 34.02 -15.83
CA ALA A 201 -12.13 33.86 -15.70
C ALA A 201 -12.56 32.39 -15.78
N LEU A 202 -11.96 31.63 -16.69
CA LEU A 202 -12.17 30.18 -16.80
C LEU A 202 -11.72 29.44 -15.54
N ILE A 203 -10.51 29.73 -15.04
CA ILE A 203 -9.97 29.15 -13.80
C ILE A 203 -10.88 29.48 -12.61
N ASN A 204 -11.32 30.73 -12.46
CA ASN A 204 -12.20 31.14 -11.37
C ASN A 204 -13.56 30.44 -11.42
N SER A 205 -14.11 30.23 -12.62
CA SER A 205 -15.34 29.45 -12.82
C SER A 205 -15.15 28.01 -12.35
N ILE A 206 -14.06 27.35 -12.76
CA ILE A 206 -13.73 25.98 -12.33
C ILE A 206 -13.57 25.91 -10.81
N THR A 207 -12.78 26.84 -10.23
CA THR A 207 -12.52 26.90 -8.79
C THR A 207 -13.80 27.10 -7.99
N ARG A 208 -14.72 27.95 -8.45
CA ARG A 208 -16.04 28.12 -7.79
C ARG A 208 -16.82 26.82 -7.72
N HIS A 209 -16.81 26.05 -8.81
CA HIS A 209 -17.47 24.75 -8.85
C HIS A 209 -16.70 23.67 -8.06
N ALA A 210 -15.38 23.82 -7.91
CA ALA A 210 -14.53 22.95 -7.11
C ALA A 210 -14.66 23.21 -5.59
N VAL A 211 -14.86 24.45 -5.14
CA VAL A 211 -15.04 24.76 -3.71
C VAL A 211 -16.35 24.18 -3.17
N SER A 212 -17.38 24.03 -4.01
CA SER A 212 -18.59 23.27 -3.67
C SER A 212 -18.34 21.76 -3.44
N ILE A 213 -17.10 21.28 -3.61
CA ILE A 213 -16.75 19.87 -3.43
C ILE A 213 -16.56 19.48 -1.94
N ARG A 214 -16.29 20.45 -1.06
CA ARG A 214 -15.98 20.22 0.36
C ARG A 214 -17.21 19.98 1.24
#